data_AF-D4CX43-F1
#
_entry.id   AF-D4CX43-F1
#
_cell.length_a   1.000
_cell.length_b   1.000
_cell.length_c   1.000
_cell.angle_alpha   90.00
_cell.angle_beta   90.00
_cell.angle_gamma   90.00
#
_symmetry.space_group_name_H-M   'P 1'
#
loop_
_entity.id
_entity.type
_entity.pdbx_description
1 polymer ?
#
loop_
_entity_poly.entity_id
_entity_poly.type
_entity_poly.pdbx_seq_one_letter_code
_entity_poly.pdbx_strand_id
1 'polypeptide(L)'
;MKTINFYKKEKLIFSVYAESLEDVLKSPLSYFPAYTTDVIITDVSYQYPIYKDDILREMTREEKVRAGIDVTLEDGEIIKDKKIITVPKPSGNQKYLSWNKEKGLWLLDNEREYQTIWHL
;
A
#
# COMPACT_ATOMS: atom_id res chain seq x y z
N MET A 1 7.53 -16.07 20.76
CA MET A 1 6.40 -15.13 20.98
C MET A 1 6.24 -14.11 19.84
N LYS A 2 5.01 -13.94 19.35
CA LYS A 2 4.58 -12.91 18.39
C LYS A 2 3.18 -12.41 18.75
N THR A 3 2.79 -11.25 18.22
CA THR A 3 1.45 -10.69 18.39
C THR A 3 0.47 -11.39 17.45
N ILE A 4 -0.60 -11.93 18.01
CA ILE A 4 -1.73 -12.50 17.28
C ILE A 4 -2.94 -11.59 17.50
N ASN A 5 -3.55 -11.19 16.40
CA ASN A 5 -4.63 -10.22 16.35
C ASN A 5 -5.97 -10.91 16.06
N PHE A 6 -7.01 -10.42 16.72
CA PHE A 6 -8.39 -10.81 16.52
C PHE A 6 -9.14 -9.63 15.90
N TYR A 7 -9.69 -9.82 14.71
CA TYR A 7 -10.44 -8.82 13.98
C TYR A 7 -11.90 -9.23 13.84
N LYS A 8 -12.81 -8.26 13.94
CA LYS A 8 -14.22 -8.41 13.56
C LYS A 8 -14.49 -7.51 12.37
N LYS A 9 -14.62 -8.11 11.19
CA LYS A 9 -14.49 -7.42 9.90
C LYS A 9 -13.14 -6.69 9.83
N GLU A 10 -13.11 -5.39 9.55
CA GLU A 10 -11.91 -4.56 9.49
C GLU A 10 -11.41 -4.06 10.86
N LYS A 11 -12.19 -4.26 11.93
CA LYS A 11 -11.87 -3.70 13.25
C LYS A 11 -11.00 -4.65 14.05
N LEU A 12 -9.81 -4.21 14.46
CA LEU A 12 -9.03 -4.90 15.49
C LEU A 12 -9.78 -4.81 16.81
N ILE A 13 -10.15 -5.96 17.39
CA ILE A 13 -10.91 -6.02 18.64
C ILE A 13 -10.10 -6.54 19.82
N PHE A 14 -9.04 -7.31 19.56
CA PHE A 14 -8.17 -7.86 20.60
C PHE A 14 -6.82 -8.29 20.03
N SER A 15 -5.79 -8.32 20.87
CA SER A 15 -4.46 -8.83 20.53
C SER A 15 -3.85 -9.56 21.71
N VAL A 16 -3.10 -10.63 21.44
CA VAL A 16 -2.37 -11.42 22.45
C VAL A 16 -0.93 -11.66 22.00
N TYR A 17 -0.04 -11.90 22.95
CA TYR A 17 1.26 -12.49 22.65
C TYR A 17 1.17 -14.00 22.82
N ALA A 18 1.51 -14.75 21.77
CA ALA A 18 1.48 -16.22 21.77
C ALA A 18 2.73 -16.78 21.09
N GLU A 19 3.03 -18.06 21.31
CA GLU A 19 4.17 -18.70 20.65
C GLU A 19 3.96 -18.85 19.15
N SER A 20 2.77 -19.28 18.74
CA SER A 20 2.41 -19.44 17.33
C SER A 20 0.98 -19.03 17.04
N LEU A 21 0.69 -18.72 15.77
CA LEU A 21 -0.69 -18.53 15.29
C LEU A 21 -1.48 -19.83 15.39
N GLU A 22 -0.83 -20.98 15.15
CA GLU A 22 -1.46 -22.30 15.16
C GLU A 22 -2.03 -22.65 16.54
N ASP A 23 -1.30 -22.34 17.62
CA ASP A 23 -1.78 -22.59 18.99
C ASP A 23 -3.04 -21.79 19.31
N VAL A 24 -3.08 -20.52 18.88
CA VAL A 24 -4.25 -19.65 19.05
C VAL A 24 -5.44 -20.15 18.21
N LEU A 25 -5.19 -20.62 16.97
CA LEU A 25 -6.24 -21.18 16.12
C LEU A 25 -6.83 -22.48 16.67
N LYS A 26 -6.03 -23.34 17.32
CA LYS A 26 -6.50 -24.59 17.93
C LYS A 26 -7.41 -24.36 19.13
N SER A 27 -7.16 -23.29 19.90
CA SER A 27 -7.84 -23.02 21.17
C SER A 27 -8.15 -21.53 21.37
N PRO A 28 -8.91 -20.87 20.49
CA PRO A 28 -9.07 -19.42 20.51
C PRO A 28 -9.75 -18.89 21.79
N LEU A 29 -10.69 -19.65 22.36
CA LEU A 29 -11.35 -19.32 23.63
C LEU A 29 -10.40 -19.27 24.83
N SER A 30 -9.26 -19.98 24.76
CA SER A 30 -8.22 -19.91 25.80
C SER A 30 -7.47 -18.58 25.79
N TYR A 31 -7.44 -17.88 24.66
CA TYR A 31 -6.77 -16.59 24.49
C TYR A 31 -7.76 -15.43 24.54
N PHE A 32 -8.95 -15.60 23.98
CA PHE A 32 -9.99 -14.58 23.91
C PHE A 32 -11.36 -15.20 24.22
N PRO A 33 -11.84 -15.17 25.49
CA PRO A 33 -13.08 -15.83 25.89
C PRO A 33 -14.34 -15.33 25.17
N ALA A 34 -14.33 -14.10 24.63
CA ALA A 34 -15.43 -13.55 23.83
C ALA A 34 -15.33 -13.89 22.33
N TYR A 35 -14.42 -14.81 21.96
CA TYR A 35 -14.27 -15.29 20.60
C TYR A 35 -15.59 -15.86 20.05
N THR A 36 -15.86 -15.52 18.79
CA THR A 36 -16.99 -15.99 18.00
C THR A 36 -16.48 -16.38 16.62
N THR A 37 -17.18 -17.27 15.91
CA THR A 37 -16.68 -17.84 14.64
C THR A 37 -16.54 -16.82 13.51
N ASP A 38 -17.17 -15.65 13.63
CA ASP A 38 -17.01 -14.52 12.71
C ASP A 38 -15.79 -13.63 13.02
N VAL A 39 -14.99 -13.98 14.03
CA VAL A 39 -13.72 -13.32 14.35
C VAL A 39 -12.58 -13.96 13.59
N ILE A 40 -11.82 -13.12 12.90
CA ILE A 40 -10.64 -13.49 12.10
C ILE A 40 -9.41 -13.43 12.99
N ILE A 41 -8.62 -14.51 13.00
CA ILE A 41 -7.38 -14.62 13.78
C ILE A 41 -6.19 -14.62 12.82
N THR A 42 -5.24 -13.72 13.04
CA THR A 42 -4.08 -13.55 12.16
C THR A 42 -2.88 -13.01 12.93
N ASP A 43 -1.67 -13.33 12.50
CA ASP A 43 -0.44 -12.69 13.00
C ASP A 43 -0.04 -11.44 12.20
N VAL A 44 -0.90 -10.98 11.29
CA VAL A 44 -0.70 -9.75 10.53
C VAL A 44 -1.38 -8.57 11.24
N SER A 45 -0.64 -7.47 11.35
CA SER A 45 -1.17 -6.17 11.77
C SER A 45 -1.39 -5.30 10.54
N TYR A 46 -2.63 -4.84 10.35
CA TYR A 46 -3.01 -3.98 9.23
C TYR A 46 -3.03 -2.53 9.67
N GLN A 47 -2.40 -1.65 8.91
CA GLN A 47 -2.42 -0.22 9.16
C GLN A 47 -3.72 0.41 8.66
N TYR A 48 -4.15 0.01 7.47
CA TYR A 48 -5.42 0.40 6.88
C TYR A 48 -6.17 -0.88 6.49
N PRO A 49 -6.79 -1.57 7.47
CA PRO A 49 -7.53 -2.80 7.21
C PRO A 49 -8.75 -2.52 6.32
N ILE A 50 -9.04 -3.47 5.44
CA ILE A 50 -10.29 -3.54 4.69
C ILE A 50 -10.82 -4.97 4.75
N TYR A 51 -12.12 -5.11 5.02
CA TYR A 51 -12.84 -6.36 4.90
C TYR A 51 -13.70 -6.30 3.65
N LYS A 52 -13.34 -7.07 2.62
CA LYS A 52 -13.99 -7.06 1.32
C LYS A 52 -13.91 -8.45 0.69
N ASP A 53 -15.00 -8.87 0.05
CA ASP A 53 -15.11 -10.18 -0.60
C ASP A 53 -14.76 -11.32 0.37
N ASP A 54 -15.26 -11.20 1.61
CA ASP A 54 -15.02 -12.09 2.77
C ASP A 54 -13.56 -12.22 3.23
N ILE A 55 -12.66 -11.35 2.75
CA ILE A 55 -11.24 -11.34 3.08
C ILE A 55 -10.88 -10.08 3.85
N LEU A 56 -10.19 -10.25 4.99
CA LEU A 56 -9.49 -9.18 5.69
C LEU A 56 -8.08 -9.05 5.13
N ARG A 57 -7.70 -7.83 4.71
CA ARG A 57 -6.34 -7.51 4.26
C ARG A 57 -6.03 -6.04 4.44
N GLU A 58 -4.79 -5.67 4.15
CA GLU A 58 -4.38 -4.28 3.98
C GLU A 58 -5.03 -3.70 2.72
N MET A 59 -5.45 -2.43 2.77
CA MET A 59 -5.88 -1.71 1.57
C MET A 59 -4.75 -1.63 0.54
N THR A 60 -5.11 -1.83 -0.73
CA THR A 60 -4.24 -1.52 -1.87
C THR A 60 -3.97 -0.01 -1.97
N ARG A 61 -2.95 0.40 -2.73
CA ARG A 61 -2.67 1.83 -2.96
C ARG A 61 -3.88 2.54 -3.58
N GLU A 62 -4.56 1.89 -4.51
CA GLU A 62 -5.73 2.42 -5.20
C GLU A 62 -6.93 2.57 -4.24
N GLU A 63 -7.09 1.65 -3.28
CA GLU A 63 -8.12 1.76 -2.23
C GLU A 63 -7.81 2.89 -1.25
N LYS A 64 -6.54 3.05 -0.85
CA LYS A 64 -6.08 4.16 -0.02
C LYS A 64 -6.40 5.51 -0.67
N VAL A 65 -6.03 5.68 -1.94
CA VAL A 65 -6.33 6.92 -2.70
C VAL A 65 -7.84 7.16 -2.82
N ARG A 66 -8.64 6.11 -3.06
CA ARG A 66 -10.12 6.22 -3.08
C ARG A 66 -10.70 6.65 -1.74
N ALA A 67 -10.09 6.22 -0.64
CA ALA A 67 -10.45 6.60 0.72
C ALA A 67 -9.88 7.97 1.15
N GLY A 68 -9.07 8.63 0.32
CA GLY A 68 -8.41 9.90 0.65
C GLY A 68 -7.21 9.75 1.59
N ILE A 69 -6.62 8.55 1.66
CA ILE A 69 -5.39 8.27 2.37
C ILE A 69 -4.22 8.54 1.43
N ASP A 70 -3.23 9.28 1.90
CA ASP A 70 -2.02 9.60 1.15
C ASP A 70 -1.21 8.34 0.84
N VAL A 71 -0.64 8.29 -0.36
CA VAL A 71 0.26 7.23 -0.82
C VAL A 71 1.51 7.84 -1.43
N THR A 72 2.64 7.14 -1.32
CA THR A 72 3.84 7.50 -2.07
C THR A 72 3.61 7.27 -3.55
N LEU A 73 3.81 8.32 -4.37
CA LEU A 73 3.73 8.23 -5.82
C LEU A 73 5.11 7.96 -6.43
N GLU A 74 5.12 7.12 -7.47
CA GLU A 74 6.26 6.86 -8.32
C GLU A 74 6.40 7.95 -9.39
N ASP A 75 7.56 7.98 -10.05
CA ASP A 75 7.78 8.89 -11.15
C ASP A 75 6.85 8.58 -12.32
N GLY A 76 6.15 9.61 -12.81
CA GLY A 76 5.09 9.45 -13.80
C GLY A 76 3.70 9.26 -13.20
N GLU A 77 3.54 9.18 -11.88
CA GLU A 77 2.21 9.06 -11.26
C GLU A 77 1.68 10.39 -10.72
N ILE A 78 0.39 10.62 -10.92
CA ILE A 78 -0.37 11.72 -10.30
C ILE A 78 -1.67 11.18 -9.69
N ILE A 79 -2.22 11.90 -8.70
CA ILE A 79 -3.58 11.64 -8.20
C ILE A 79 -4.53 12.64 -8.84
N LYS A 80 -5.55 12.14 -9.54
CA LYS A 80 -6.64 12.94 -10.10
C LYS A 80 -7.96 12.21 -9.86
N ASP A 81 -8.98 12.93 -9.38
CA ASP A 81 -10.32 12.37 -9.11
C ASP A 81 -10.29 11.08 -8.26
N LYS A 82 -9.46 11.08 -7.21
CA LYS A 82 -9.23 9.92 -6.32
C LYS A 82 -8.76 8.65 -7.04
N LYS A 83 -8.03 8.80 -8.14
CA LYS A 83 -7.38 7.72 -8.88
C LYS A 83 -5.91 8.04 -9.09
N ILE A 84 -5.07 7.02 -9.05
CA ILE A 84 -3.69 7.10 -9.52
C ILE A 84 -3.76 7.05 -11.05
N ILE A 85 -3.14 8.03 -11.71
CA ILE A 85 -3.02 8.13 -13.16
C ILE A 85 -1.54 8.08 -13.50
N THR A 86 -1.18 7.17 -14.40
CA THR A 86 0.17 7.11 -14.97
C THR A 86 0.26 8.01 -16.19
N VAL A 87 1.12 9.02 -16.12
CA VAL A 87 1.49 9.91 -17.22
C VAL A 87 2.50 9.18 -18.11
N PRO A 88 2.18 8.93 -19.40
CA PRO A 88 3.07 8.21 -20.30
C PRO A 88 4.46 8.84 -20.36
N LYS A 89 5.48 8.01 -20.21
CA LYS A 89 6.87 8.44 -20.34
C LYS A 89 7.15 8.76 -21.81
N PRO A 90 7.58 9.98 -22.16
CA PRO A 90 7.82 10.36 -23.55
C PRO A 90 8.98 9.54 -24.13
N SER A 91 8.94 9.34 -25.45
CA SER A 91 10.08 8.82 -26.20
C SER A 91 11.21 9.85 -26.19
N GLY A 92 12.42 9.42 -25.89
CA GLY A 92 13.59 10.29 -25.84
C GLY A 92 14.74 9.64 -25.09
N ASN A 93 15.85 10.36 -24.99
CA ASN A 93 17.01 9.88 -24.27
C ASN A 93 16.76 9.94 -22.77
N GLN A 94 16.69 8.75 -22.14
CA GLN A 94 16.37 8.61 -20.72
C GLN A 94 17.33 9.37 -19.80
N LYS A 95 18.56 9.64 -20.25
CA LYS A 95 19.57 10.40 -19.50
C LYS A 95 19.16 11.84 -19.22
N TYR A 96 18.32 12.42 -20.08
CA TYR A 96 17.88 13.82 -19.99
C TYR A 96 16.41 13.96 -19.60
N LEU A 97 15.76 12.85 -19.27
CA LEU A 97 14.35 12.81 -18.92
C LEU A 97 14.18 12.75 -17.40
N SER A 98 13.41 13.68 -16.84
CA SER A 98 13.14 13.76 -15.40
C SER A 98 11.65 13.94 -15.13
N TRP A 99 11.18 13.45 -13.98
CA TRP A 99 9.80 13.64 -13.55
C TRP A 99 9.67 14.89 -12.67
N ASN A 100 8.76 15.80 -13.03
CA ASN A 100 8.41 16.93 -12.19
C ASN A 100 7.15 16.59 -11.38
N LYS A 101 7.33 16.22 -10.10
CA LYS A 101 6.25 15.83 -9.19
C LYS A 101 5.22 16.94 -8.95
N GLU A 102 5.67 18.19 -8.85
CA GLU A 102 4.79 19.34 -8.59
C GLU A 102 3.89 19.65 -9.79
N LYS A 103 4.44 19.56 -11.02
CA LYS A 103 3.70 19.83 -12.26
C LYS A 103 2.98 18.61 -12.82
N GLY A 104 3.31 17.41 -12.34
CA GLY A 104 2.73 16.16 -12.83
C GLY A 104 3.06 15.87 -14.29
N LEU A 105 4.29 16.17 -14.72
CA LEU A 105 4.73 15.95 -16.11
C LEU A 105 6.20 15.58 -16.24
N TRP A 106 6.53 14.92 -17.35
CA TRP A 106 7.91 14.61 -17.72
C TRP A 106 8.60 15.82 -18.38
N LEU A 107 9.83 16.11 -17.96
CA LEU A 107 10.68 17.17 -18.49
C LEU A 107 11.88 16.57 -19.23
N LEU A 108 12.06 16.94 -20.50
CA LEU A 108 13.21 16.56 -21.32
C LEU A 108 14.18 17.75 -21.44
N ASP A 109 15.41 17.56 -20.97
CA ASP A 109 16.49 18.54 -21.02
C ASP A 109 17.26 18.46 -22.35
N ASN A 110 16.65 19.02 -23.40
CA ASN A 110 17.22 19.03 -24.75
C ASN A 110 18.53 19.83 -24.84
N GLU A 111 18.70 20.87 -24.01
CA GLU A 111 19.91 21.69 -24.01
C GLU A 111 21.11 20.87 -23.55
N ARG A 112 20.99 20.17 -22.42
CA ARG A 112 22.05 19.29 -21.92
C ARG A 112 22.31 18.11 -22.86
N GLU A 113 21.28 17.60 -23.53
CA GLU A 113 21.43 16.58 -24.56
C GLU A 113 22.29 17.10 -25.73
N TYR A 114 21.93 18.25 -26.30
CA TYR A 114 22.68 18.90 -27.36
C TYR A 114 24.14 19.13 -26.94
N GLN A 115 24.36 19.75 -25.78
CA GLN A 115 25.72 20.00 -25.28
C GLN A 115 26.55 18.72 -25.15
N THR A 116 25.94 17.60 -24.74
CA THR A 116 26.67 16.32 -24.65
C THR A 116 27.07 15.80 -26.03
N ILE A 117 26.19 15.88 -27.03
CA ILE A 117 26.45 15.36 -28.37
C ILE A 117 27.58 16.12 -29.07
N TRP A 118 27.64 17.45 -28.92
CA TRP A 118 28.63 18.29 -29.60
C TRP A 118 29.98 18.41 -28.88
N HIS A 119 30.10 17.81 -27.68
CA HIS A 119 31.35 17.76 -26.91
C HIS A 119 31.93 16.33 -26.79
N LEU A 120 31.45 15.39 -27.62
CA LEU A 120 31.98 14.04 -27.82
C LEU A 120 32.68 13.94 -29.18
#